data_AF-A0A2P2GSN5-F1
#
_entry.id   AF-A0A2P2GSN5-F1
#
_cell.length_a   1.000
_cell.length_b   1.000
_cell.length_c   1.000
_cell.angle_alpha   90.00
_cell.angle_beta   90.00
_cell.angle_gamma   90.00
#
_symmetry.space_group_name_H-M   'P 1'
#
loop_
_entity.id
_entity.type
_entity.pdbx_description
1 polymer ?
#
loop_
_entity_poly.entity_id
_entity_poly.type
_entity_poly.pdbx_seq_one_letter_code
_entity_poly.pdbx_strand_id
1 'polypeptide(L)'
;MSLNPAEHDRKYGELDQVVRAHLGLGPHVPEAVDAYLRQTWRTRPWAIAVAAGQLRAYADNPPGRLRLRLGEYYRLPDLGLAPEEVHGWLTGLADRLDASLEAGQAPPPAAPGTPWEWRARFPELAQLLGGWFSQDMPEEFGDHEAALADYLEGTDPGLVAQLTGELHELLALPLGEDGLALALVALGAEVQPPAPYTPGAWLTALALGLRGPGGAPPA
;
A
#
# COMPACT_ATOMS: atom_id res chain seq x y z
N MET A 1 -26.81 -10.12 7.52
CA MET A 1 -26.55 -8.66 7.47
C MET A 1 -25.12 -8.46 7.00
N SER A 2 -24.85 -7.48 6.14
CA SER A 2 -23.46 -7.15 5.78
C SER A 2 -22.69 -6.70 7.02
N LEU A 3 -21.43 -7.11 7.15
CA LEU A 3 -20.54 -6.64 8.23
C LEU A 3 -20.43 -5.12 8.16
N ASN A 4 -20.55 -4.46 9.31
CA ASN A 4 -20.19 -3.04 9.37
C ASN A 4 -18.66 -2.88 9.31
N PRO A 5 -18.12 -1.68 8.97
CA PRO A 5 -16.68 -1.49 8.81
C PRO A 5 -15.85 -1.87 10.05
N ALA A 6 -16.33 -1.56 11.25
CA ALA A 6 -15.62 -1.86 12.50
C ALA A 6 -15.59 -3.38 12.80
N GLU A 7 -16.67 -4.09 12.48
CA GLU A 7 -16.71 -5.55 12.59
C GLU A 7 -15.82 -6.24 11.56
N HIS A 8 -15.79 -5.70 10.34
CA HIS A 8 -14.90 -6.18 9.30
C HIS A 8 -13.43 -6.01 9.73
N ASP A 9 -13.04 -4.81 10.13
CA ASP A 9 -11.68 -4.50 10.56
C ASP A 9 -11.21 -5.41 11.71
N ARG A 10 -12.03 -5.54 12.75
CA ARG A 10 -11.72 -6.39 13.90
C ARG A 10 -11.53 -7.86 13.54
N LYS A 11 -12.32 -8.39 12.61
CA LYS A 11 -12.31 -9.82 12.26
C LYS A 11 -11.33 -10.16 11.14
N TYR A 12 -11.14 -9.27 10.19
CA TYR A 12 -10.50 -9.57 8.91
C TYR A 12 -9.57 -8.47 8.41
N GLY A 13 -9.44 -7.33 9.11
CA GLY A 13 -8.67 -6.18 8.63
C GLY A 13 -7.22 -6.53 8.29
N GLU A 14 -6.53 -7.26 9.17
CA GLU A 14 -5.13 -7.63 8.96
C GLU A 14 -4.97 -8.85 8.06
N LEU A 15 -5.91 -9.79 8.12
CA LEU A 15 -6.00 -10.87 7.13
C LEU A 15 -6.11 -10.30 5.71
N ASP A 16 -6.97 -9.29 5.49
CA ASP A 16 -7.13 -8.63 4.19
C ASP A 16 -5.83 -7.99 3.73
N GLN A 17 -5.08 -7.32 4.62
CA GLN A 17 -3.76 -6.77 4.30
C GLN A 17 -2.76 -7.84 3.85
N VAL A 18 -2.65 -8.95 4.58
CA VAL A 18 -1.74 -10.06 4.21
C VAL A 18 -2.15 -10.68 2.88
N VAL A 19 -3.45 -10.91 2.67
CA VAL A 19 -3.97 -11.50 1.43
C VAL A 19 -3.74 -10.56 0.24
N ARG A 20 -3.97 -9.25 0.42
CA ARG A 20 -3.71 -8.23 -0.62
C ARG A 20 -2.24 -8.12 -1.00
N ALA A 21 -1.33 -8.37 -0.07
CA ALA A 21 0.11 -8.40 -0.38
C ALA A 21 0.48 -9.47 -1.41
N HIS A 22 -0.35 -10.53 -1.56
CA HIS A 22 -0.15 -11.60 -2.54
C HIS A 22 -0.85 -11.35 -3.89
N LEU A 23 -1.72 -10.33 -3.99
CA LEU A 23 -2.47 -10.06 -5.21
C LEU A 23 -1.54 -9.66 -6.35
N GLY A 24 -1.73 -10.30 -7.51
CA GLY A 24 -0.90 -10.08 -8.71
C GLY A 24 0.45 -10.80 -8.68
N LEU A 25 0.88 -11.37 -7.55
CA LEU A 25 2.11 -12.15 -7.43
C LEU A 25 1.83 -13.66 -7.40
N GLY A 26 0.76 -14.04 -6.70
CA GLY A 26 0.40 -15.43 -6.46
C GLY A 26 0.65 -15.86 -5.01
N PRO A 27 0.06 -16.98 -4.58
CA PRO A 27 -0.06 -17.34 -3.16
C PRO A 27 1.26 -17.81 -2.54
N HIS A 28 2.20 -18.32 -3.32
CA HIS A 28 3.45 -18.92 -2.81
C HIS A 28 4.70 -18.06 -3.03
N VAL A 29 4.53 -16.81 -3.47
CA VAL A 29 5.64 -15.88 -3.69
C VAL A 29 6.14 -15.35 -2.34
N PRO A 30 7.35 -15.71 -1.89
CA PRO A 30 7.83 -15.33 -0.56
C PRO A 30 7.97 -13.82 -0.37
N GLU A 31 8.19 -13.07 -1.44
CA GLU A 31 8.33 -11.62 -1.45
C GLU A 31 7.04 -10.91 -0.98
N ALA A 32 5.87 -11.52 -1.16
CA ALA A 32 4.59 -10.93 -0.76
C ALA A 32 4.48 -10.79 0.77
N VAL A 33 4.78 -11.86 1.50
CA VAL A 33 4.77 -11.83 2.97
C VAL A 33 5.99 -11.09 3.53
N ASP A 34 7.12 -11.10 2.85
CA ASP A 34 8.27 -10.29 3.26
C ASP A 34 7.97 -8.79 3.13
N ALA A 35 7.30 -8.37 2.06
CA ALA A 35 6.78 -7.01 1.92
C ALA A 35 5.83 -6.63 3.05
N TYR A 36 4.85 -7.49 3.36
CA TYR A 36 3.94 -7.29 4.50
C TYR A 36 4.70 -7.13 5.81
N LEU A 37 5.63 -8.04 6.11
CA LEU A 37 6.42 -8.02 7.34
C LEU A 37 7.29 -6.76 7.42
N ARG A 38 8.01 -6.40 6.35
CA ARG A 38 8.90 -5.23 6.32
C ARG A 38 8.13 -3.94 6.64
N GLN A 39 6.96 -3.76 6.04
CA GLN A 39 6.12 -2.58 6.27
C GLN A 39 5.48 -2.59 7.68
N THR A 40 4.97 -3.74 8.10
CA THR A 40 4.21 -3.87 9.35
C THR A 40 5.11 -3.77 10.58
N TRP A 41 6.32 -4.36 10.54
CA TRP A 41 7.30 -4.21 11.62
C TRP A 41 7.68 -2.74 11.87
N ARG A 42 7.78 -1.94 10.81
CA ARG A 42 8.17 -0.52 10.91
C ARG A 42 7.07 0.36 11.52
N THR A 43 5.81 0.05 11.21
CA THR A 43 4.69 0.97 11.45
C THR A 43 3.75 0.50 12.56
N ARG A 44 3.50 -0.80 12.67
CA ARG A 44 2.49 -1.40 13.56
C ARG A 44 2.83 -2.85 13.92
N PRO A 45 3.94 -3.13 14.63
CA PRO A 45 4.42 -4.50 14.85
C PRO A 45 3.42 -5.41 15.58
N TRP A 46 2.54 -4.85 16.42
CA TRP A 46 1.47 -5.63 17.08
C TRP A 46 0.49 -6.28 16.09
N ALA A 47 0.33 -5.68 14.91
CA ALA A 47 -0.62 -6.15 13.92
C ALA A 47 -0.18 -7.46 13.23
N ILE A 48 1.10 -7.83 13.31
CA ILE A 48 1.58 -9.13 12.84
C ILE A 48 0.92 -10.26 13.61
N ALA A 49 0.83 -10.13 14.95
CA ALA A 49 0.16 -11.12 15.80
C ALA A 49 -1.35 -11.16 15.55
N VAL A 50 -1.95 -9.99 15.30
CA VAL A 50 -3.38 -9.88 14.93
C VAL A 50 -3.63 -10.59 13.60
N ALA A 51 -2.79 -10.38 12.60
CA ALA A 51 -2.88 -11.03 11.29
C ALA A 51 -2.80 -12.55 11.42
N ALA A 52 -1.81 -13.07 12.16
CA ALA A 52 -1.66 -14.51 12.41
C ALA A 52 -2.92 -15.10 13.08
N GLY A 53 -3.47 -14.41 14.07
CA GLY A 53 -4.72 -14.79 14.73
C GLY A 53 -5.93 -14.80 13.79
N GLN A 54 -6.10 -13.75 12.98
CA GLN A 54 -7.20 -13.65 12.02
C GLN A 54 -7.10 -14.71 10.91
N LEU A 55 -5.90 -15.00 10.40
CA LEU A 55 -5.64 -16.05 9.42
C LEU A 55 -6.08 -17.42 9.95
N ARG A 56 -5.68 -17.80 11.16
CA ARG A 56 -6.09 -19.07 11.78
C ARG A 56 -7.59 -19.11 12.05
N ALA A 57 -8.15 -18.04 12.62
CA ALA A 57 -9.58 -17.97 12.90
C ALA A 57 -10.43 -18.15 11.64
N TYR A 58 -10.01 -17.58 10.51
CA TYR A 58 -10.66 -17.77 9.22
C TYR A 58 -10.44 -19.19 8.67
N ALA A 59 -9.23 -19.74 8.77
CA ALA A 59 -8.90 -21.08 8.30
C ALA A 59 -9.67 -22.19 9.05
N ASP A 60 -9.87 -22.02 10.36
CA ASP A 60 -10.59 -22.96 11.23
C ASP A 60 -12.12 -22.87 11.07
N ASN A 61 -12.63 -21.70 10.65
CA ASN A 61 -14.05 -21.44 10.51
C ASN A 61 -14.40 -20.87 9.13
N PRO A 62 -14.13 -21.61 8.04
CA PRO A 62 -14.36 -21.11 6.70
C PRO A 62 -15.86 -20.85 6.48
N PRO A 63 -16.24 -19.68 5.96
CA PRO A 63 -17.65 -19.34 5.82
C PRO A 63 -18.33 -20.16 4.73
N GLY A 64 -19.53 -20.66 5.03
CA GLY A 64 -20.35 -21.34 4.03
C GLY A 64 -20.71 -20.41 2.85
N ARG A 65 -20.82 -20.97 1.64
CA ARG A 65 -21.07 -20.24 0.38
C ARG A 65 -22.28 -19.29 0.42
N LEU A 66 -23.33 -19.63 1.17
CA LEU A 66 -24.51 -18.78 1.32
C LEU A 66 -24.21 -17.51 2.14
N ARG A 67 -23.46 -17.63 3.24
CA ARG A 67 -23.15 -16.50 4.12
C ARG A 67 -22.16 -15.53 3.48
N LEU A 68 -21.23 -16.06 2.66
CA LEU A 68 -20.38 -15.25 1.77
C LEU A 68 -21.17 -14.45 0.73
N ARG A 69 -22.24 -15.03 0.17
CA ARG A 69 -23.12 -14.31 -0.77
C ARG A 69 -23.93 -13.21 -0.08
N LEU A 70 -24.29 -13.42 1.19
CA LEU A 70 -25.01 -12.44 2.00
C LEU A 70 -24.11 -11.32 2.57
N GLY A 71 -22.81 -11.34 2.29
CA GLY A 71 -21.86 -10.33 2.78
C GLY A 71 -21.60 -10.40 4.29
N GLU A 72 -21.95 -11.52 4.93
CA GLU A 72 -21.77 -11.72 6.38
C GLU A 72 -20.32 -12.03 6.76
N TYR A 73 -19.49 -12.34 5.76
CA TYR A 73 -18.10 -12.74 5.92
C TYR A 73 -17.25 -12.09 4.84
N TYR A 74 -15.97 -11.87 5.19
CA TYR A 74 -14.95 -11.51 4.23
C TYR A 74 -14.85 -12.57 3.13
N ARG A 75 -14.79 -12.12 1.88
CA ARG A 75 -14.56 -12.98 0.72
C ARG A 75 -13.09 -12.84 0.35
N LEU A 76 -12.34 -13.94 0.47
CA LEU A 76 -10.98 -14.01 -0.04
C LEU A 76 -10.97 -13.61 -1.54
N PRO A 77 -10.14 -12.64 -1.92
CA PRO A 77 -9.77 -12.39 -3.31
C PRO A 77 -9.32 -13.68 -4.01
N ASP A 78 -9.52 -13.72 -5.33
CA ASP A 78 -9.02 -14.83 -6.13
C ASP A 78 -7.49 -14.73 -6.25
N LEU A 79 -6.81 -15.71 -5.68
CA LEU A 79 -5.35 -15.86 -5.72
C LEU A 79 -4.92 -17.01 -6.64
N GLY A 80 -5.85 -17.66 -7.34
CA GLY A 80 -5.57 -18.86 -8.13
C GLY A 80 -5.33 -20.12 -7.28
N LEU A 81 -5.75 -20.12 -6.01
CA LEU A 81 -5.69 -21.29 -5.12
C LEU A 81 -6.89 -22.22 -5.37
N ALA A 82 -6.65 -23.53 -5.37
CA ALA A 82 -7.73 -24.50 -5.29
C ALA A 82 -8.41 -24.44 -3.91
N PRO A 83 -9.73 -24.67 -3.78
CA PRO A 83 -10.43 -24.58 -2.50
C PRO A 83 -9.84 -25.44 -1.38
N GLU A 84 -9.28 -26.59 -1.72
CA GLU A 84 -8.59 -27.52 -0.80
C GLU A 84 -7.25 -27.00 -0.27
N GLU A 85 -6.60 -26.08 -1.00
CA GLU A 85 -5.29 -25.51 -0.63
C GLU A 85 -5.43 -24.31 0.32
N VAL A 86 -6.58 -23.62 0.29
CA VAL A 86 -6.82 -22.39 1.04
C VAL A 86 -6.54 -22.55 2.54
N HIS A 87 -6.99 -23.65 3.15
CA HIS A 87 -6.76 -23.87 4.58
C HIS A 87 -5.27 -23.96 4.91
N GLY A 88 -4.52 -24.82 4.20
CA GLY A 88 -3.08 -25.01 4.43
C GLY A 88 -2.26 -23.76 4.11
N TRP A 89 -2.69 -22.98 3.11
CA TRP A 89 -2.05 -21.72 2.77
C TRP A 89 -2.23 -20.67 3.88
N LEU A 90 -3.45 -20.50 4.41
CA LEU A 90 -3.72 -19.54 5.49
C LEU A 90 -2.98 -19.91 6.78
N THR A 91 -2.96 -21.19 7.16
CA THR A 91 -2.24 -21.65 8.36
C THR A 91 -0.73 -21.51 8.19
N GLY A 92 -0.18 -21.86 7.02
CA GLY A 92 1.24 -21.67 6.72
C GLY A 92 1.67 -20.20 6.74
N LEU A 93 0.82 -19.28 6.28
CA LEU A 93 1.07 -17.84 6.44
C LEU A 93 1.09 -17.43 7.91
N ALA A 94 0.10 -17.86 8.69
CA ALA A 94 0.05 -17.56 10.12
C ALA A 94 1.30 -18.05 10.86
N ASP A 95 1.78 -19.26 10.55
CA ASP A 95 2.98 -19.84 11.14
C ASP A 95 4.24 -19.04 10.76
N ARG A 96 4.33 -18.55 9.52
CA ARG A 96 5.46 -17.68 9.10
C ARG A 96 5.45 -16.33 9.82
N LEU A 97 4.27 -15.75 10.06
CA LEU A 97 4.14 -14.50 10.82
C LEU A 97 4.56 -14.69 12.29
N ASP A 98 4.12 -15.77 12.93
CA ASP A 98 4.51 -16.09 14.30
C ASP A 98 6.01 -16.37 14.40
N ALA A 99 6.58 -17.15 13.48
CA ALA A 99 8.01 -17.41 13.45
C ALA A 99 8.83 -16.12 13.35
N SER A 100 8.38 -15.13 12.57
CA SER A 100 9.01 -13.80 12.50
C SER A 100 8.96 -13.07 13.86
N LEU A 101 7.83 -13.12 14.57
CA LEU A 101 7.68 -12.52 15.89
C LEU A 101 8.52 -13.22 16.97
N GLU A 102 8.48 -14.55 17.01
CA GLU A 102 9.23 -15.36 17.97
C GLU A 102 10.73 -15.19 17.80
N ALA A 103 11.21 -15.12 16.56
CA ALA A 103 12.61 -14.86 16.26
C ALA A 103 13.00 -13.38 16.47
N GLY A 104 12.02 -12.47 16.55
CA GLY A 104 12.27 -11.03 16.53
C GLY A 104 12.94 -10.56 15.24
N GLN A 105 12.68 -11.25 14.13
CA GLN A 105 13.34 -11.03 12.84
C GLN A 105 12.35 -10.48 11.82
N ALA A 106 12.63 -9.27 11.34
CA ALA A 106 11.97 -8.68 10.19
C ALA A 106 12.84 -8.83 8.94
N PRO A 107 12.25 -8.91 7.74
CA PRO A 107 12.99 -8.68 6.51
C PRO A 107 13.76 -7.35 6.58
N PRO A 108 14.99 -7.27 6.04
CA PRO A 108 15.83 -6.08 6.16
C PRO A 108 15.16 -4.86 5.50
N PRO A 109 15.43 -3.62 5.95
CA PRO A 109 14.97 -2.43 5.25
C PRO A 109 15.45 -2.41 3.79
N ALA A 110 14.56 -2.13 2.85
CA ALA A 110 14.89 -1.93 1.43
C ALA A 110 13.88 -0.98 0.76
N ALA A 111 14.11 -0.65 -0.51
CA ALA A 111 13.08 -0.07 -1.35
C ALA A 111 11.94 -1.10 -1.55
N PRO A 112 10.68 -0.65 -1.72
CA PRO A 112 9.57 -1.57 -1.92
C PRO A 112 9.77 -2.46 -3.15
N GLY A 113 9.55 -3.77 -2.97
CA GLY A 113 9.73 -4.78 -4.00
C GLY A 113 8.44 -5.23 -4.67
N THR A 114 7.28 -4.93 -4.08
CA THR A 114 5.97 -5.35 -4.58
C THR A 114 5.02 -4.18 -4.79
N PRO A 115 4.04 -4.28 -5.70
CA PRO A 115 3.03 -3.23 -5.90
C PRO A 115 2.22 -2.90 -4.65
N TRP A 116 2.00 -3.89 -3.77
CA TRP A 116 1.35 -3.68 -2.48
C TRP A 116 2.26 -2.89 -1.53
N GLU A 117 3.55 -3.24 -1.45
CA GLU A 117 4.50 -2.55 -0.55
C GLU A 117 4.67 -1.08 -0.93
N TRP A 118 4.68 -0.76 -2.22
CA TRP A 118 4.68 0.62 -2.72
C TRP A 118 3.48 1.41 -2.17
N ARG A 119 2.26 0.91 -2.34
CA ARG A 119 1.03 1.58 -1.89
C ARG A 119 0.88 1.61 -0.38
N ALA A 120 1.34 0.57 0.32
CA ALA A 120 1.29 0.51 1.77
C ALA A 120 2.28 1.48 2.43
N ARG A 121 3.41 1.77 1.77
CA ARG A 121 4.44 2.70 2.24
C ARG A 121 4.18 4.15 1.85
N PHE A 122 3.59 4.39 0.67
CA PHE A 122 3.32 5.72 0.13
C PHE A 122 1.84 5.86 -0.28
N PRO A 123 0.88 5.70 0.65
CA PRO A 123 -0.54 5.70 0.30
C PRO A 123 -1.04 7.03 -0.26
N GLU A 124 -0.58 8.18 0.24
CA GLU A 124 -1.08 9.47 -0.25
C GLU A 124 -0.44 9.84 -1.59
N LEU A 125 0.84 9.51 -1.78
CA LEU A 125 1.48 9.64 -3.09
C LEU A 125 0.83 8.71 -4.13
N ALA A 126 0.44 7.49 -3.74
CA ALA A 126 -0.32 6.61 -4.62
C ALA A 126 -1.71 7.19 -4.97
N GLN A 127 -2.37 7.84 -4.02
CA GLN A 127 -3.65 8.51 -4.24
C GLN A 127 -3.50 9.67 -5.24
N LEU A 128 -2.51 10.55 -5.06
CA LEU A 128 -2.22 11.64 -5.99
C LEU A 128 -1.88 11.10 -7.38
N LEU A 129 -0.93 10.17 -7.48
CA LEU A 129 -0.44 9.65 -8.75
C LEU A 129 -1.51 8.87 -9.52
N GLY A 130 -2.26 7.99 -8.85
CA GLY A 130 -3.32 7.21 -9.49
C GLY A 130 -4.62 7.98 -9.75
N GLY A 131 -4.90 9.01 -8.94
CA GLY A 131 -6.12 9.81 -9.06
C GLY A 131 -5.99 10.97 -10.04
N TRP A 132 -4.93 11.77 -9.93
CA TRP A 132 -4.77 13.02 -10.67
C TRP A 132 -3.75 12.94 -11.80
N PHE A 133 -2.85 11.95 -11.79
CA PHE A 133 -1.87 11.72 -12.86
C PHE A 133 -2.16 10.40 -13.62
N SER A 134 -3.45 10.13 -13.84
CA SER A 134 -3.97 9.06 -14.70
C SER A 134 -3.89 9.43 -16.19
N GLN A 135 -4.17 8.48 -17.08
CA GLN A 135 -4.22 8.72 -18.53
C GLN A 135 -5.21 9.82 -18.95
N ASP A 136 -6.23 10.08 -18.14
CA ASP A 136 -7.31 11.04 -18.41
C ASP A 136 -6.94 12.47 -17.96
N MET A 137 -5.83 12.65 -17.22
CA MET A 137 -5.37 13.93 -16.69
C MET A 137 -5.36 15.08 -17.72
N PRO A 138 -4.81 14.90 -18.95
CA PRO A 138 -4.76 15.99 -19.93
C PRO A 138 -6.14 16.46 -20.40
N GLU A 139 -7.14 15.57 -20.35
CA GLU A 139 -8.53 15.92 -20.70
C GLU A 139 -9.26 16.53 -19.50
N GLU A 140 -9.07 15.97 -18.31
CA GLU A 140 -9.78 16.38 -17.09
C GLU A 140 -9.26 17.71 -16.51
N PHE A 141 -7.94 17.88 -16.44
CA PHE A 141 -7.29 19.03 -15.78
C PHE A 141 -6.49 19.91 -16.74
N GLY A 142 -6.12 19.39 -17.91
CA GLY A 142 -5.32 20.09 -18.92
C GLY A 142 -3.81 19.90 -18.73
N ASP A 143 -3.29 20.17 -17.53
CA ASP A 143 -1.87 20.00 -17.22
C ASP A 143 -1.60 19.55 -15.77
N HIS A 144 -0.33 19.26 -15.49
CA HIS A 144 0.12 18.78 -14.19
C HIS A 144 -0.03 19.81 -13.06
N GLU A 145 0.06 21.10 -13.37
CA GLU A 145 -0.05 22.17 -12.37
C GLU A 145 -1.51 22.31 -11.96
N ALA A 146 -2.43 22.30 -12.92
CA ALA A 146 -3.87 22.32 -12.69
C ALA A 146 -4.34 21.07 -11.92
N ALA A 147 -3.86 19.89 -12.29
CA ALA A 147 -4.18 18.64 -11.58
C ALA A 147 -3.69 18.68 -10.12
N LEU A 148 -2.47 19.16 -9.89
CA LEU A 148 -1.95 19.32 -8.53
C LEU A 148 -2.73 20.37 -7.73
N ALA A 149 -3.11 21.49 -8.35
CA ALA A 149 -3.88 22.53 -7.70
C ALA A 149 -5.27 22.04 -7.28
N ASP A 150 -5.95 21.28 -8.15
CA ASP A 150 -7.25 20.66 -7.86
C ASP A 150 -7.15 19.69 -6.67
N TYR A 151 -6.14 18.81 -6.67
CA TYR A 151 -5.86 17.93 -5.54
C TYR A 151 -5.67 18.72 -4.24
N LEU A 152 -4.87 19.79 -4.26
CA LEU A 152 -4.56 20.59 -3.07
C LEU A 152 -5.77 21.39 -2.56
N GLU A 153 -6.66 21.84 -3.44
CA GLU A 153 -7.88 22.56 -3.05
C GLU A 153 -8.88 21.63 -2.34
N GLY A 154 -8.98 20.38 -2.78
CA GLY A 154 -9.92 19.38 -2.25
C GLY A 154 -9.43 18.55 -1.08
N THR A 155 -8.12 18.58 -0.75
CA THR A 155 -7.50 17.63 0.17
C THR A 155 -7.27 18.21 1.57
N ASP A 156 -7.49 17.38 2.59
CA ASP A 156 -7.23 17.74 4.00
C ASP A 156 -5.74 18.11 4.22
N PRO A 157 -5.41 19.19 4.96
CA PRO A 157 -4.03 19.61 5.18
C PRO A 157 -3.14 18.53 5.82
N GLY A 158 -3.70 17.63 6.63
CA GLY A 158 -2.97 16.49 7.21
C GLY A 158 -2.52 15.49 6.16
N LEU A 159 -3.34 15.25 5.14
CA LEU A 159 -2.98 14.41 3.99
C LEU A 159 -1.93 15.10 3.11
N VAL A 160 -2.03 16.41 2.88
CA VAL A 160 -0.99 17.17 2.16
C VAL A 160 0.36 17.12 2.92
N ALA A 161 0.34 17.20 4.24
CA ALA A 161 1.54 17.03 5.06
C ALA A 161 2.12 15.60 4.96
N GLN A 162 1.24 14.59 4.96
CA GLN A 162 1.63 13.20 4.74
C GLN A 162 2.27 13.00 3.35
N LEU A 163 1.65 13.48 2.29
CA LEU A 163 2.19 13.49 0.93
C LEU A 163 3.58 14.10 0.87
N THR A 164 3.77 15.24 1.53
CA THR A 164 5.08 15.92 1.61
C THR A 164 6.13 15.01 2.27
N GLY A 165 5.78 14.34 3.37
CA GLY A 165 6.64 13.37 4.04
C GLY A 165 6.97 12.16 3.14
N GLU A 166 5.97 11.62 2.45
CA GLU A 166 6.10 10.49 1.53
C GLU A 166 7.02 10.80 0.34
N LEU A 167 6.92 11.99 -0.25
CA LEU A 167 7.81 12.45 -1.32
C LEU A 167 9.27 12.51 -0.85
N HIS A 168 9.52 13.06 0.35
CA HIS A 168 10.87 13.10 0.91
C HIS A 168 11.39 11.71 1.23
N GLU A 169 10.53 10.83 1.74
CA GLU A 169 10.91 9.44 1.99
C GLU A 169 11.25 8.70 0.68
N LEU A 170 10.47 8.88 -0.39
CA LEU A 170 10.74 8.30 -1.70
C LEU A 170 12.09 8.77 -2.25
N LEU A 171 12.35 10.09 -2.19
CA LEU A 171 13.60 10.70 -2.65
C LEU A 171 14.81 10.27 -1.80
N ALA A 172 14.60 9.78 -0.58
CA ALA A 172 15.67 9.24 0.27
C ALA A 172 15.99 7.75 -0.01
N LEU A 173 15.17 7.06 -0.82
CA LEU A 173 15.50 5.70 -1.25
C LEU A 173 16.71 5.69 -2.20
N PRO A 174 17.53 4.63 -2.19
CA PRO A 174 18.69 4.51 -3.07
C PRO A 174 18.25 4.11 -4.50
N LEU A 175 17.45 4.95 -5.15
CA LEU A 175 16.92 4.76 -6.49
C LEU A 175 17.54 5.77 -7.46
N GLY A 176 17.95 5.29 -8.64
CA GLY A 176 18.26 6.17 -9.78
C GLY A 176 17.00 6.59 -10.53
N GLU A 177 17.14 7.36 -11.61
CA GLU A 177 16.02 7.86 -12.43
C GLU A 177 15.11 6.74 -12.94
N ASP A 178 15.66 5.62 -13.42
CA ASP A 178 14.86 4.47 -13.87
C ASP A 178 14.07 3.84 -12.72
N GLY A 179 14.67 3.77 -11.52
CA GLY A 179 14.01 3.27 -10.31
C GLY A 179 12.87 4.19 -9.86
N LEU A 180 13.06 5.50 -9.97
CA LEU A 180 12.02 6.49 -9.69
C LEU A 180 10.90 6.46 -10.74
N ALA A 181 11.22 6.25 -12.02
CA ALA A 181 10.22 6.05 -13.07
C ALA A 181 9.36 4.81 -12.78
N LEU A 182 9.99 3.69 -12.38
CA LEU A 182 9.26 2.48 -11.98
C LEU A 182 8.41 2.72 -10.71
N ALA A 183 8.90 3.51 -9.76
CA ALA A 183 8.13 3.87 -8.57
C ALA A 183 6.87 4.66 -8.92
N LEU A 184 6.96 5.65 -9.83
CA LEU A 184 5.80 6.41 -10.30
C LEU A 184 4.73 5.50 -10.89
N VAL A 185 5.12 4.56 -11.77
CA VAL A 185 4.19 3.58 -12.36
C VAL A 185 3.61 2.64 -11.30
N ALA A 186 4.45 2.14 -10.38
CA ALA A 186 3.99 1.24 -9.32
C ALA A 186 2.96 1.90 -8.39
N LEU A 187 3.09 3.22 -8.19
CA LEU A 187 2.18 4.05 -7.39
C LEU A 187 0.96 4.54 -8.18
N GLY A 188 0.91 4.36 -9.50
CA GLY A 188 -0.28 4.57 -10.33
C GLY A 188 -0.19 5.72 -11.33
N ALA A 189 0.95 6.39 -11.48
CA ALA A 189 1.10 7.40 -12.52
C ALA A 189 1.04 6.75 -13.91
N GLU A 190 0.20 7.30 -14.79
CA GLU A 190 0.06 6.87 -16.18
C GLU A 190 0.54 7.94 -17.17
N VAL A 191 0.78 9.16 -16.70
CA VAL A 191 1.42 10.24 -17.46
C VAL A 191 2.88 10.41 -17.06
N GLN A 192 3.69 10.84 -18.03
CA GLN A 192 5.08 11.19 -17.79
C GLN A 192 5.18 12.52 -17.05
N PRO A 193 6.23 12.73 -16.23
CA PRO A 193 6.55 14.04 -15.70
C PRO A 193 6.53 15.12 -16.79
N PRO A 194 6.08 16.36 -16.49
CA PRO A 194 6.04 17.42 -17.47
C PRO A 194 7.46 17.78 -17.93
N ALA A 195 7.63 18.00 -19.24
CA ALA A 195 8.91 18.47 -19.77
C ALA A 195 9.30 19.82 -19.14
N PRO A 196 10.58 20.07 -18.81
CA PRO A 196 11.76 19.25 -19.11
C PRO A 196 12.18 18.31 -17.97
N TYR A 197 11.32 18.03 -16.99
CA TYR A 197 11.74 17.31 -15.80
C TYR A 197 11.99 15.82 -16.06
N THR A 198 13.06 15.29 -15.45
CA THR A 198 13.20 13.85 -15.20
C THR A 198 12.31 13.44 -14.02
N PRO A 199 12.02 12.14 -13.80
CA PRO A 199 11.25 11.67 -12.65
C PRO A 199 11.75 12.21 -11.31
N GLY A 200 13.06 12.13 -11.03
CA GLY A 200 13.63 12.64 -9.80
C GLY A 200 13.54 14.15 -9.66
N ALA A 201 13.77 14.88 -10.76
CA ALA A 201 13.67 16.33 -10.77
C ALA A 201 12.23 16.81 -10.53
N TRP A 202 11.24 16.13 -11.10
CA TRP A 202 9.83 16.45 -10.91
C TRP A 202 9.36 16.17 -9.48
N LEU A 203 9.68 14.98 -8.94
CA LEU A 203 9.37 14.63 -7.55
C LEU A 203 10.01 15.61 -6.56
N THR A 204 11.23 16.07 -6.84
CA THR A 204 11.91 17.11 -6.05
C THR A 204 11.18 18.44 -6.13
N ALA A 205 10.74 18.84 -7.33
CA ALA A 205 9.98 20.07 -7.53
C ALA A 205 8.63 20.02 -6.78
N LEU A 206 7.91 18.89 -6.84
CA LEU A 206 6.69 18.66 -6.06
C LEU A 206 6.95 18.81 -4.55
N ALA A 207 7.96 18.11 -4.03
CA ALA A 207 8.30 18.16 -2.60
C ALA A 207 8.64 19.59 -2.13
N LEU A 208 9.33 20.37 -2.96
CA LEU A 208 9.67 21.77 -2.65
C LEU A 208 8.45 22.68 -2.73
N GLY A 209 7.58 22.50 -3.72
CA GLY A 209 6.36 23.29 -3.89
C GLY A 209 5.39 23.14 -2.71
N LEU A 210 5.25 21.91 -2.20
CA LEU A 210 4.34 21.60 -1.09
C LEU A 210 4.78 22.17 0.26
N ARG A 211 6.06 22.54 0.43
CA ARG A 211 6.54 23.18 1.67
C ARG A 211 6.07 24.63 1.84
N GLY A 212 5.64 25.29 0.76
CA GLY A 212 5.25 26.71 0.75
C GLY A 212 6.36 27.70 1.19
N PRO A 213 6.13 29.02 1.10
CA PRO A 213 7.10 30.05 1.49
C PRO A 213 7.31 30.20 3.01
N GLY A 214 6.64 29.40 3.84
CA GLY A 214 6.61 29.55 5.31
C GLY A 214 7.71 28.82 6.08
N GLY A 215 8.58 28.08 5.38
CA GLY A 215 9.66 27.30 5.99
C GLY A 215 10.94 28.09 6.27
N ALA A 216 10.88 29.22 7.00
CA ALA A 216 12.08 29.78 7.60
C ALA A 216 12.37 29.05 8.93
N PRO A 217 13.59 28.54 9.17
CA PRO A 217 13.92 27.93 10.45
C PRO A 217 13.84 28.99 11.57
N PRO A 218 13.41 28.62 12.80
CA PRO A 218 13.44 29.54 13.92
C PRO A 218 14.89 29.98 14.18
N ALA A 219 15.07 31.30 14.33
CA ALA A 219 16.30 31.93 14.77
C ALA A 219 16.62 31.60 16.24
#